data_AF-A0A9P7YY70-F1
#
_entry.id   AF-A0A9P7YY70-F1
#
_cell.length_a   1.000
_cell.length_b   1.000
_cell.length_c   1.000
_cell.angle_alpha   90.00
_cell.angle_beta   90.00
_cell.angle_gamma   90.00
#
_symmetry.space_group_name_H-M   'P 1'
#
loop_
_entity.id
_entity.type
_entity.pdbx_description
1 polymer ?
#
loop_
_entity_poly.entity_id
_entity_poly.type
_entity_poly.pdbx_seq_one_letter_code
_entity_poly.pdbx_strand_id
1 'polypeptide(L)' 'MYAGVMIIDGNRARFAVSDWKTMLAIKTLRARLRDILTRSFKNPGKALTSQQQKWMDLWQKIFTQETKL' A
#
# COMPACT_ATOMS: atom_id res chain seq x y z
N MET A 1 -21.74 5.91 -7.53
CA MET A 1 -21.22 4.68 -8.17
C MET A 1 -19.90 4.32 -7.47
N TYR A 2 -19.80 3.18 -6.80
CA TYR A 2 -18.54 2.74 -6.17
C TYR A 2 -17.64 2.12 -7.24
N ALA A 3 -16.39 2.52 -7.28
CA ALA A 3 -15.43 2.02 -8.25
C ALA A 3 -14.93 0.61 -7.95
N GLY A 4 -15.11 0.14 -6.71
CA GLY A 4 -14.77 -1.22 -6.31
C GLY A 4 -14.97 -1.48 -4.82
N VAL A 5 -14.87 -2.75 -4.45
CA VAL A 5 -14.87 -3.22 -3.05
C VAL A 5 -13.53 -3.87 -2.77
N MET A 6 -12.86 -3.44 -1.70
CA MET A 6 -11.71 -4.14 -1.15
C MET A 6 -12.16 -5.15 -0.12
N ILE A 7 -11.73 -6.39 -0.31
CA ILE A 7 -11.99 -7.48 0.61
C ILE A 7 -10.69 -7.82 1.32
N ILE A 8 -10.74 -7.85 2.65
CA ILE A 8 -9.62 -8.22 3.52
C ILE A 8 -9.99 -9.49 4.28
N ASP A 9 -9.00 -10.36 4.48
CA ASP A 9 -9.08 -11.57 5.32
C ASP A 9 -10.26 -12.48 4.96
N GLY A 10 -10.29 -13.00 3.73
CA GLY A 10 -11.27 -14.00 3.32
C GLY A 10 -12.73 -13.56 3.47
N ASN A 11 -13.05 -12.30 3.16
CA ASN A 11 -14.38 -11.69 3.25
C ASN A 11 -14.80 -11.11 4.62
N ARG A 12 -13.87 -11.03 5.58
CA ARG A 12 -14.17 -10.50 6.92
C ARG A 12 -14.33 -9.00 6.97
N ALA A 13 -13.57 -8.25 6.16
CA ALA A 13 -13.77 -6.82 6.03
C ALA A 13 -13.96 -6.42 4.57
N ARG A 14 -14.96 -5.56 4.34
CA ARG A 14 -15.30 -5.01 3.02
C ARG A 14 -15.26 -3.49 3.10
N PHE A 15 -14.40 -2.88 2.31
CA PHE A 15 -14.30 -1.43 2.20
C PHE A 15 -14.76 -1.01 0.81
N ALA A 16 -15.80 -0.18 0.74
CA ALA A 16 -16.25 0.42 -0.50
C ALA A 16 -15.32 1.59 -0.86
N VAL A 17 -14.80 1.59 -2.09
CA VAL A 17 -13.95 2.67 -2.59
C VAL A 17 -14.76 3.49 -3.59
N SER A 18 -14.86 4.80 -3.34
CA SER A 18 -15.68 5.72 -4.13
C SER A 18 -15.11 5.98 -5.53
N ASP A 19 -13.78 5.96 -5.69
CA ASP A 19 -13.09 6.30 -6.95
C ASP A 19 -12.10 5.21 -7.41
N TRP A 20 -12.01 5.02 -8.73
CA TRP A 20 -11.20 3.96 -9.34
C TRP A 20 -9.70 4.26 -9.28
N LYS A 21 -9.32 5.54 -9.27
CA LYS A 21 -7.91 5.95 -9.09
C LYS A 21 -7.47 5.64 -7.67
N THR A 22 -8.33 5.87 -6.67
CA THR A 22 -8.05 5.45 -5.28
C THR A 22 -7.86 3.93 -5.20
N MET A 23 -8.74 3.16 -5.85
CA MET A 23 -8.61 1.69 -5.92
C MET A 23 -7.28 1.27 -6.58
N LEU A 24 -6.89 1.92 -7.68
CA LEU A 24 -5.63 1.65 -8.38
C LEU A 24 -4.41 2.04 -7.53
N ALA A 25 -4.45 3.19 -6.86
CA ALA A 25 -3.38 3.67 -6.00
C ALA A 25 -3.11 2.69 -4.86
N ILE A 26 -4.15 2.20 -4.20
CA ILE A 26 -4.02 1.22 -3.10
C ILE A 26 -3.45 -0.11 -3.61
N LYS A 27 -3.94 -0.62 -4.75
CA LYS A 27 -3.41 -1.84 -5.36
C LYS A 27 -1.93 -1.70 -5.73
N THR A 28 -1.56 -0.54 -6.28
CA THR A 28 -0.19 -0.23 -6.67
C THR A 28 0.73 -0.14 -5.45
N LEU A 29 0.33 0.60 -4.42
CA LEU A 29 1.08 0.74 -3.19
C LEU A 29 1.33 -0.63 -2.54
N ARG A 30 0.29 -1.45 -2.41
CA ARG A 30 0.40 -2.82 -1.89
C ARG A 30 1.41 -3.67 -2.68
N ALA A 31 1.34 -3.62 -4.02
CA ALA A 31 2.26 -4.37 -4.86
C ALA A 31 3.72 -3.92 -4.68
N ARG A 32 3.95 -2.61 -4.58
CA ARG A 32 5.29 -2.02 -4.36
C ARG A 32 5.85 -2.38 -2.98
N LEU A 33 5.04 -2.31 -1.94
CA LEU A 33 5.44 -2.70 -0.59
C LEU A 33 5.80 -4.19 -0.52
N ARG A 34 5.00 -5.07 -1.17
CA ARG A 34 5.30 -6.49 -1.25
C ARG A 34 6.65 -6.75 -1.94
N ASP A 35 6.94 -6.04 -3.03
CA ASP A 35 8.21 -6.17 -3.74
C ASP A 35 9.40 -5.74 -2.87
N ILE A 36 9.27 -4.59 -2.19
CA ILE A 36 10.27 -4.09 -1.23
C ILE A 36 10.52 -5.13 -0.13
N LEU A 37 9.47 -5.61 0.54
CA LEU A 37 9.58 -6.62 1.59
C LEU A 37 10.24 -7.91 1.08
N THR A 38 9.80 -8.42 -0.07
CA THR A 38 10.37 -9.63 -0.68
C THR A 38 11.87 -9.46 -0.92
N ARG A 39 12.30 -8.29 -1.42
CA ARG A 39 13.71 -7.99 -1.65
C ARG A 39 14.50 -7.88 -0.35
N SER A 40 13.95 -7.19 0.66
CA SER A 40 14.56 -7.02 1.97
C SER A 40 14.75 -8.35 2.70
N PHE A 41 13.78 -9.26 2.61
CA PHE A 41 13.92 -10.61 3.17
C PHE A 41 14.94 -11.46 2.40
N LYS A 42 15.02 -11.32 1.07
CA LYS A 42 16.01 -12.04 0.26
C LYS A 42 17.44 -11.52 0.45
N ASN A 43 17.62 -10.22 0.68
CA ASN A 43 18.92 -9.57 0.79
C ASN A 43 18.94 -8.61 1.99
N PRO A 44 19.01 -9.13 3.22
CA PRO A 44 19.01 -8.30 4.42
C PRO A 44 20.22 -7.35 4.43
N GLY A 45 20.05 -6.15 4.99
CA GLY A 45 21.09 -5.13 5.08
C GLY A 45 21.38 -4.35 3.78
N LYS A 46 20.82 -4.77 2.64
CA LYS A 46 20.96 -4.00 1.39
C LYS A 46 20.06 -2.77 1.42
N ALA A 47 20.63 -1.61 1.14
CA ALA A 47 19.88 -0.37 1.05
C ALA A 47 18.78 -0.43 -0.02
N LEU A 48 17.66 0.25 0.26
CA LEU A 48 16.58 0.45 -0.71
C LEU A 48 17.07 1.30 -1.88
N THR A 49 16.54 1.06 -3.08
CA THR A 49 16.78 1.99 -4.19
C THR A 49 16.07 3.31 -3.95
N SER A 50 16.47 4.38 -4.63
CA SER A 50 15.78 5.68 -4.55
C SER A 50 14.28 5.59 -4.84
N GLN A 51 13.89 4.74 -5.80
CA GLN A 51 12.48 4.50 -6.10
C GLN A 51 11.75 3.77 -4.97
N GLN A 52 12.39 2.74 -4.39
CA GLN A 52 11.82 2.00 -3.26
C GLN A 52 11.68 2.89 -2.02
N GLN A 53 12.67 3.74 -1.77
CA GLN A 53 12.64 4.72 -0.69
C GLN A 53 11.44 5.66 -0.84
N LYS A 54 11.21 6.23 -2.02
CA LYS A 54 10.03 7.07 -2.29
C LYS A 54 8.70 6.38 -1.99
N TRP A 55 8.59 5.08 -2.31
CA TRP A 55 7.40 4.29 -1.99
C TRP A 55 7.24 4.07 -0.48
N MET A 56 8.33 3.85 0.25
CA MET A 56 8.31 3.77 1.70
C MET A 56 7.92 5.10 2.34
N ASP A 57 8.48 6.21 1.87
CA ASP A 57 8.15 7.55 2.38
C ASP A 57 6.67 7.89 2.14
N LEU A 58 6.13 7.54 0.97
CA LEU A 58 4.71 7.71 0.67
C LEU A 58 3.84 6.86 1.61
N TRP A 59 4.20 5.58 1.81
CA TRP A 59 3.48 4.71 2.73
C TRP A 59 3.52 5.25 4.17
N GLN A 60 4.68 5.70 4.63
CA GLN A 60 4.84 6.31 5.95
C GLN A 60 3.94 7.54 6.08
N LYS A 61 3.96 8.47 5.10
CA LYS A 61 3.09 9.66 5.13
C LYS A 61 1.61 9.30 5.24
N ILE A 62 1.15 8.27 4.53
CA ILE A 62 -0.24 7.81 4.60
C ILE A 62 -0.53 7.22 5.99
N PHE A 63 0.40 6.45 6.56
CA PHE A 63 0.21 5.79 7.86
C PHE A 63 0.32 6.75 9.05
N THR A 64 1.18 7.77 8.95
CA THR A 64 1.41 8.79 9.99
C THR A 64 0.44 9.95 9.89
N GLN A 65 -0.40 10.01 8.85
CA GLN A 65 -1.57 10.87 8.89
C GLN A 65 -2.49 10.33 9.98
N GLU A 66 -2.32 10.87 11.20
CA GLU A 66 -3.33 10.77 12.25
C GLU A 66 -4.64 11.19 11.62
N THR A 67 -5.47 10.19 11.34
CA THR A 67 -6.84 10.45 10.92
C THR A 67 -7.49 10.99 12.18
N LYS A 68 -7.64 12.31 12.29
CA LYS A 68 -8.59 12.90 13.23
C LYS A 68 -9.96 12.36 12.84
N LEU A 69 -10.31 11.23 13.44
CA LEU A 69 -11.65 10.65 13.44
C LEU A 69 -12.52 11.44 14.40
#